data_AF-A0A831LRZ8-F1
#
_entry.id   AF-A0A831LRZ8-F1
#
_cell.length_a   1.000
_cell.length_b   1.000
_cell.length_c   1.000
_cell.angle_alpha   90.00
_cell.angle_beta   90.00
_cell.angle_gamma   90.00
#
_symmetry.space_group_name_H-M   'P 1'
#
loop_
_entity.id
_entity.type
_entity.pdbx_description
1 polymer ?
#
loop_
_entity_poly.entity_id
_entity_poly.type
_entity_poly.pdbx_seq_one_letter_code
_entity_poly.pdbx_strand_id
1 'polypeptide(L)'
;MQTNFNLDQFIKTFVTKRDESLLKADFEKYNSELNKRINGKNVLVIGGAGTIGSSYIKAILKFNIAKLVVVDINENGLTKLVRD
;
A
#
# COMPACT_ATOMS: atom_id res chain seq x y z
N MET A 1 30.71 9.46 9.25
CA MET A 1 30.64 8.65 8.02
C MET A 1 29.21 8.16 7.89
N GLN A 2 28.36 8.85 7.12
CA GLN A 2 27.00 8.37 6.88
C GLN A 2 27.08 7.25 5.84
N THR A 3 26.87 6.01 6.28
CA THR A 3 26.60 4.91 5.36
C THR A 3 25.20 5.14 4.78
N ASN A 4 25.13 5.47 3.49
CA ASN A 4 23.86 5.69 2.81
C ASN A 4 23.19 4.32 2.61
N PHE A 5 22.51 3.81 3.65
CA PHE A 5 21.86 2.51 3.62
C PHE A 5 20.56 2.59 2.83
N ASN A 6 20.54 1.91 1.67
CA ASN A 6 19.35 1.77 0.87
C ASN A 6 18.59 0.50 1.30
N LEU A 7 17.55 0.68 2.11
CA LEU A 7 16.72 -0.41 2.63
C LEU A 7 16.03 -1.20 1.50
N ASP A 8 15.53 -0.53 0.46
CA ASP A 8 14.84 -1.17 -0.65
C ASP A 8 15.76 -2.10 -1.42
N GLN A 9 16.99 -1.64 -1.71
CA GLN A 9 18.00 -2.45 -2.38
C GLN A 9 18.38 -3.66 -1.52
N PHE A 10 18.57 -3.46 -0.21
CA PHE A 10 18.88 -4.55 0.71
C PHE A 10 17.77 -5.63 0.73
N ILE A 11 16.51 -5.21 0.83
CA ILE A 11 15.36 -6.14 0.83
C ILE A 11 15.32 -6.92 -0.48
N LYS A 12 15.43 -6.24 -1.63
CA LYS A 12 15.39 -6.88 -2.95
C LYS A 12 16.49 -7.93 -3.13
N THR A 13 17.73 -7.57 -2.75
CA THR A 13 18.90 -8.43 -2.95
C THR A 13 18.98 -9.56 -1.93
N PHE A 14 18.71 -9.30 -0.65
CA PHE A 14 19.01 -10.26 0.42
C PHE A 14 17.79 -10.92 1.06
N VAL A 15 16.63 -10.25 1.09
CA VAL A 15 15.42 -10.75 1.76
C VAL A 15 14.49 -11.44 0.77
N THR A 16 14.02 -10.70 -0.24
CA THR A 16 13.07 -11.24 -1.22
C THR A 16 13.75 -11.93 -2.40
N LYS A 17 15.04 -11.64 -2.64
CA LYS A 17 15.83 -12.14 -3.77
C LYS A 17 15.11 -11.96 -5.10
N ARG A 18 14.54 -10.78 -5.30
CA ARG A 18 13.71 -10.44 -6.46
C ARG A 18 13.85 -8.96 -6.78
N ASP A 19 14.16 -8.66 -8.04
CA ASP A 19 14.40 -7.27 -8.47
C ASP A 19 13.10 -6.47 -8.67
N GLU A 20 12.00 -7.17 -8.96
CA GLU A 20 10.67 -6.59 -9.22
C GLU A 20 9.53 -7.26 -8.45
N SER A 21 8.34 -6.67 -8.45
CA SER A 21 7.15 -7.25 -7.80
C SER A 21 6.59 -8.42 -8.61
N LEU A 22 6.09 -9.46 -7.92
CA LEU A 22 5.37 -10.58 -8.57
C LEU A 22 4.11 -10.12 -9.31
N LEU A 23 3.50 -9.01 -8.89
CA LEU A 23 2.26 -8.48 -9.46
C LEU A 23 2.51 -7.41 -10.52
N LYS A 24 3.77 -7.11 -10.87
CA LYS A 24 4.10 -6.01 -11.79
C LYS A 24 3.40 -6.18 -13.15
N ALA A 25 3.51 -7.36 -13.75
CA ALA A 25 2.88 -7.65 -15.04
C ALA A 25 1.35 -7.51 -14.98
N ASP A 26 0.72 -7.91 -13.87
CA ASP A 26 -0.73 -7.76 -13.69
C ASP A 26 -1.13 -6.28 -13.55
N PHE A 27 -0.39 -5.51 -12.77
CA PHE A 27 -0.65 -4.07 -12.64
C PHE A 27 -0.49 -3.34 -13.97
N GLU A 28 0.54 -3.67 -14.76
CA GLU A 28 0.74 -3.10 -16.10
C GLU A 28 -0.40 -3.49 -17.04
N LYS A 29 -0.78 -4.78 -17.04
CA LYS A 29 -1.86 -5.31 -17.89
C LYS A 29 -3.23 -4.68 -17.58
N TYR A 30 -3.56 -4.50 -16.29
CA TYR A 30 -4.88 -4.01 -15.86
C TYR A 30 -4.90 -2.53 -15.48
N ASN A 31 -3.82 -1.78 -15.74
CA ASN A 31 -3.67 -0.39 -15.29
C ASN A 31 -4.87 0.49 -15.67
N SER A 32 -5.30 0.46 -16.93
CA SER A 32 -6.43 1.26 -17.42
C SER A 32 -7.75 0.87 -16.73
N GLU A 33 -8.00 -0.42 -16.57
CA GLU A 33 -9.21 -0.92 -15.93
C GLU A 33 -9.26 -0.57 -14.44
N LEU A 34 -8.14 -0.75 -13.73
CA LEU A 34 -8.02 -0.39 -12.32
C LEU A 34 -8.27 1.11 -12.11
N ASN A 35 -7.64 1.97 -12.91
CA ASN A 35 -7.86 3.41 -12.86
C ASN A 35 -9.33 3.78 -13.07
N LYS A 36 -9.97 3.19 -14.09
CA LYS A 36 -11.40 3.43 -14.37
C LYS A 36 -12.32 2.96 -13.24
N ARG A 37 -11.99 1.83 -12.61
CA ARG A 37 -12.82 1.23 -11.55
C ARG A 37 -12.64 1.93 -10.19
N ILE A 38 -11.45 2.42 -9.87
CA ILE A 38 -11.07 2.88 -8.54
C ILE A 38 -11.12 4.42 -8.42
N ASN A 39 -10.70 5.16 -9.44
CA ASN A 39 -10.64 6.62 -9.35
C ASN A 39 -12.04 7.22 -9.15
N GLY A 40 -12.13 8.22 -8.27
CA GLY A 40 -13.38 8.89 -7.89
C GLY A 40 -14.32 8.03 -7.04
N LYS A 41 -13.93 6.83 -6.60
CA LYS A 41 -14.76 5.98 -5.72
C LYS A 41 -14.55 6.29 -4.24
N ASN A 42 -15.56 5.99 -3.45
CA ASN A 42 -15.47 5.95 -1.99
C ASN A 42 -15.08 4.54 -1.56
N VAL A 43 -14.11 4.42 -0.66
CA VAL A 43 -13.56 3.15 -0.19
C VAL A 43 -13.76 3.04 1.33
N LEU A 44 -14.28 1.92 1.79
CA LEU A 44 -14.36 1.54 3.20
C LEU A 44 -13.43 0.36 3.45
N VAL A 45 -12.47 0.53 4.37
CA VAL A 45 -11.55 -0.53 4.79
C VAL A 45 -11.85 -0.92 6.23
N ILE A 46 -12.20 -2.19 6.44
CA ILE A 46 -12.44 -2.77 7.76
C ILE A 46 -11.20 -3.57 8.17
N GLY A 47 -10.74 -3.40 9.42
CA GLY A 47 -9.45 -3.96 9.87
C GLY A 47 -8.25 -3.16 9.35
N GLY A 48 -8.42 -1.86 9.14
CA GLY A 48 -7.42 -1.02 8.46
C GLY A 48 -6.11 -0.82 9.23
N ALA A 49 -6.11 -1.00 10.54
CA ALA A 49 -4.89 -0.90 11.36
C ALA A 49 -4.09 -2.21 11.39
N GLY A 50 -4.63 -3.32 10.85
CA GLY A 50 -3.90 -4.57 10.69
C GLY A 50 -2.81 -4.50 9.62
N THR A 51 -1.93 -5.51 9.56
CA THR A 51 -0.82 -5.59 8.60
C THR A 51 -1.30 -5.54 7.14
N ILE A 52 -2.35 -6.29 6.81
CA ILE A 52 -2.91 -6.31 5.45
C ILE A 52 -3.73 -5.05 5.19
N GLY A 53 -4.55 -4.61 6.14
CA GLY A 53 -5.39 -3.42 5.99
C GLY A 53 -4.57 -2.16 5.73
N SER A 54 -3.51 -1.94 6.50
CA SER A 54 -2.59 -0.82 6.34
C SER A 54 -1.84 -0.88 5.01
N SER A 55 -1.36 -2.06 4.61
CA SER A 55 -0.71 -2.27 3.30
C SER A 55 -1.67 -1.99 2.14
N TYR A 56 -2.92 -2.45 2.24
CA TYR A 56 -3.96 -2.20 1.24
C TYR A 56 -4.30 -0.71 1.15
N ILE A 57 -4.42 -0.02 2.28
CA ILE A 57 -4.65 1.44 2.32
C ILE A 57 -3.51 2.18 1.60
N LYS A 58 -2.25 1.85 1.90
CA LYS A 58 -1.10 2.44 1.20
C LYS A 58 -1.10 2.14 -0.30
N ALA A 59 -1.60 0.97 -0.71
CA ALA A 59 -1.74 0.62 -2.13
C ALA A 59 -2.88 1.38 -2.81
N ILE A 60 -4.07 1.44 -2.21
CA ILE A 60 -5.25 2.07 -2.81
C ILE A 60 -5.12 3.59 -2.88
N LEU A 61 -4.38 4.21 -1.95
CA LEU A 61 -4.09 5.65 -1.96
C LEU A 61 -3.18 6.10 -3.13
N LYS A 62 -2.59 5.16 -3.88
CA LYS A 62 -1.90 5.47 -5.15
C LYS A 62 -2.89 5.83 -6.27
N PHE A 63 -4.18 5.55 -6.09
CA PHE A 63 -5.27 5.94 -6.98
C PHE A 63 -5.95 7.21 -6.46
N ASN A 64 -6.61 7.95 -7.36
CA ASN A 64 -7.31 9.18 -7.01
C ASN A 64 -8.73 8.87 -6.50
N ILE A 65 -8.84 8.24 -5.34
CA ILE A 65 -10.13 7.92 -4.70
C ILE A 65 -10.80 9.18 -4.15
N ALA A 66 -12.14 9.21 -4.12
CA ALA A 66 -12.90 10.37 -3.63
C ALA A 66 -12.97 10.44 -2.10
N LYS A 67 -13.01 9.29 -1.42
CA LYS A 67 -13.07 9.20 0.04
C LYS A 67 -12.50 7.88 0.53
N LEU A 68 -11.77 7.92 1.64
CA LEU A 68 -11.36 6.74 2.40
C LEU A 68 -12.01 6.78 3.79
N VAL A 69 -12.65 5.69 4.18
CA VAL A 69 -13.13 5.45 5.55
C VAL A 69 -12.42 4.23 6.08
N VAL A 70 -11.83 4.34 7.26
CA VAL A 70 -11.09 3.25 7.89
C VAL A 70 -11.77 2.91 9.21
N VAL A 71 -12.05 1.62 9.41
CA VAL A 71 -12.68 1.10 10.63
C VAL A 71 -11.77 0.02 11.21
N ASP A 72 -11.40 0.19 12.47
CA ASP A 72 -10.64 -0.80 13.23
C ASP A 72 -10.98 -0.66 14.72
N ILE A 73 -10.84 -1.75 15.47
CA ILE A 73 -11.01 -1.77 16.93
C ILE A 73 -9.74 -1.30 17.66
N ASN A 74 -8.59 -1.33 16.98
CA ASN A 74 -7.31 -0.96 17.56
C ASN A 74 -7.00 0.53 17.32
N GLU A 75 -7.36 1.38 18.28
CA GLU A 75 -7.09 2.83 18.26
C GLU A 75 -5.61 3.16 18.08
N ASN A 76 -4.71 2.46 18.79
CA ASN A 76 -3.27 2.67 18.68
C ASN A 76 -2.76 2.38 17.27
N GLY A 77 -3.27 1.31 16.67
CA GLY A 77 -2.94 0.94 15.29
C GLY A 77 -3.44 1.98 14.28
N LEU A 78 -4.66 2.51 14.46
CA LEU A 78 -5.18 3.60 13.63
C LEU A 78 -4.36 4.88 13.79
N THR A 79 -3.97 5.21 15.02
CA THR A 79 -3.12 6.37 15.31
C THR A 79 -1.77 6.25 14.62
N LYS A 80 -1.17 5.05 14.63
CA LYS A 80 0.07 4.78 13.91
C LYS A 80 -0.10 4.89 12.40
N LEU A 81 -1.17 4.32 11.85
CA LEU A 81 -1.47 4.34 10.42
C LEU A 81 -1.55 5.76 9.84
N VAL A 82 -2.07 6.72 10.60
CA VAL A 82 -2.22 8.11 10.14
C VAL A 82 -0.92 8.92 10.26
N ARG A 83 0.05 8.45 11.06
CA ARG A 83 1.33 9.12 11.29
C ARG A 83 2.49 8.60 10.42
N ASP A 84 2.37 7.37 9.92
CA ASP A 84 3.32 6.70 9.00
C ASP A 84 3.14 7.16 7.55
#